data_AF-A0A3E1KAC6-F1
#
_entry.id   AF-A0A3E1KAC6-F1
#
_cell.length_a   1.000
_cell.length_b   1.000
_cell.length_c   1.000
_cell.angle_alpha   90.00
_cell.angle_beta   90.00
_cell.angle_gamma   90.00
#
_symmetry.space_group_name_H-M   'P 1'
#
loop_
_entity.id
_entity.type
_entity.pdbx_description
1 polymer ?
#
loop_
_entity_poly.entity_id
_entity_poly.type
_entity_poly.pdbx_seq_one_letter_code
_entity_poly.pdbx_strand_id
1 'polypeptide(L)'
;MSRQALSSVLPIVAVAWVILVSACSVPAGRAVEPLTNTVTWSTASESDNFGFDVYRAERREGPYERITAQPLEGGGTTDLPRDYRFVDERVEPGVEYFYYVESVSLSGERRRFTPIMRAAPKYPGSN
;
A
#
# COMPACT_ATOMS: atom_id res chain seq x y z
N MET A 1 -82.91 -29.11 9.54
CA MET A 1 -83.77 -28.02 10.08
C MET A 1 -83.07 -27.52 11.34
N SER A 2 -82.83 -26.25 11.64
CA SER A 2 -83.09 -24.97 11.00
C SER A 2 -82.28 -23.94 11.80
N ARG A 3 -81.44 -23.17 11.11
CA ARG A 3 -81.30 -21.70 11.23
C ARG A 3 -80.76 -21.03 12.52
N GLN A 4 -79.74 -20.19 12.25
CA GLN A 4 -79.55 -18.79 12.71
C GLN A 4 -79.09 -18.57 14.17
N ALA A 5 -78.32 -17.55 14.55
CA ALA A 5 -77.57 -16.49 13.86
C ALA A 5 -76.72 -15.73 14.92
N LEU A 6 -75.55 -15.22 14.50
CA LEU A 6 -74.88 -13.94 14.85
C LEU A 6 -74.88 -13.38 16.29
N SER A 7 -73.67 -13.18 16.85
CA SER A 7 -73.20 -11.91 17.49
C SER A 7 -71.75 -12.14 17.99
N SER A 8 -70.69 -11.77 17.27
CA SER A 8 -70.01 -10.46 17.17
C SER A 8 -69.45 -9.89 18.48
N VAL A 9 -68.17 -10.17 18.78
CA VAL A 9 -67.26 -9.22 19.47
C VAL A 9 -65.84 -9.43 18.92
N LEU A 10 -65.28 -8.40 18.27
CA LEU A 10 -63.89 -8.32 17.80
C LEU A 10 -62.93 -8.14 19.00
N PRO A 11 -61.63 -8.47 18.83
CA PRO A 11 -60.66 -7.45 19.24
C PRO A 11 -59.51 -7.21 18.24
N ILE A 12 -59.30 -5.91 18.04
CA ILE A 12 -58.02 -5.20 18.12
C ILE A 12 -57.04 -5.44 16.98
N VAL A 13 -57.06 -4.45 16.08
CA VAL A 13 -56.01 -4.10 15.12
C VAL A 13 -54.68 -3.98 15.86
N ALA A 14 -53.74 -4.89 15.59
CA ALA A 14 -52.36 -4.73 16.01
C ALA A 14 -51.70 -3.66 15.12
N VAL A 15 -51.50 -2.47 15.70
CA VAL A 15 -50.72 -1.40 15.08
C VAL A 15 -49.26 -1.86 15.08
N ALA A 16 -48.76 -2.24 13.89
CA ALA A 16 -47.36 -2.53 13.71
C ALA A 16 -46.56 -1.23 13.86
N TRP A 17 -45.77 -1.14 14.93
CA TRP A 17 -44.79 -0.08 15.13
C TRP A 17 -43.71 -0.23 14.05
N VAL A 18 -43.76 0.60 13.02
CA VAL A 18 -42.63 0.77 12.10
C VAL A 18 -41.53 1.50 12.87
N ILE A 19 -40.65 0.74 13.50
CA ILE A 19 -39.39 1.28 14.02
C ILE A 19 -38.54 1.58 12.78
N LEU A 20 -38.44 2.87 12.44
CA LEU A 20 -37.42 3.34 11.52
C LEU A 20 -36.08 3.04 12.19
N VAL A 21 -35.40 1.98 11.75
CA VAL A 21 -33.99 1.80 12.08
C VAL A 21 -33.29 2.95 11.38
N SER A 22 -33.05 4.01 12.13
CA SER A 22 -32.23 5.12 11.66
C SER A 22 -30.87 4.50 11.34
N ALA A 23 -30.57 4.38 10.05
CA ALA A 23 -29.23 4.09 9.61
C ALA A 23 -28.40 5.29 10.06
N CYS A 24 -27.79 5.17 11.23
CA CYS A 24 -26.72 6.05 11.64
C CYS A 24 -25.62 5.79 10.61
N SER A 25 -25.59 6.58 9.54
CA SER A 25 -24.49 6.59 8.61
C SER A 25 -23.30 7.08 9.43
N VAL A 26 -22.54 6.13 9.99
CA VAL A 26 -21.23 6.43 10.58
C VAL A 26 -20.48 7.12 9.45
N PRO A 27 -20.13 8.42 9.59
CA PRO A 27 -19.34 9.07 8.56
C PRO A 27 -18.07 8.22 8.44
N ALA A 28 -17.80 7.70 7.25
CA ALA A 28 -16.57 6.99 6.99
C ALA A 28 -15.44 7.95 7.38
N GLY A 29 -14.84 7.72 8.56
CA GLY A 29 -13.68 8.46 9.00
C GLY A 29 -12.69 8.41 7.85
N ARG A 30 -12.23 9.59 7.42
CA ARG A 30 -11.37 9.77 6.26
C ARG A 30 -10.30 8.68 6.29
N ALA A 31 -10.32 7.76 5.32
CA ALA A 31 -9.30 6.72 5.26
C ALA A 31 -7.94 7.42 5.28
N VAL A 32 -7.10 7.11 6.26
CA VAL A 32 -5.73 7.61 6.29
C VAL A 32 -5.03 6.86 5.18
N GLU A 33 -4.81 7.52 4.04
CA GLU A 33 -4.01 6.96 2.96
C GLU A 33 -2.64 6.54 3.53
N PRO A 34 -2.18 5.31 3.26
CA PRO A 34 -0.91 4.85 3.79
C PRO A 34 0.24 5.73 3.28
N LEU A 35 1.18 6.05 4.15
CA LEU A 35 2.39 6.77 3.74
C LEU A 35 3.26 5.84 2.90
N THR A 36 3.74 6.35 1.77
CA THR A 36 4.63 5.60 0.89
C THR A 36 5.80 6.45 0.43
N ASN A 37 6.95 5.83 0.20
CA ASN A 37 8.09 6.42 -0.49
C ASN A 37 8.29 5.69 -1.82
N THR A 38 8.59 6.45 -2.88
CA THR A 38 8.89 5.87 -4.19
C THR A 38 10.36 6.10 -4.51
N VAL A 39 11.06 5.01 -4.81
CA VAL A 39 12.45 5.03 -5.28
C VAL A 39 12.43 4.72 -6.77
N THR A 40 13.05 5.59 -7.57
CA THR A 40 13.13 5.45 -9.03
C THR A 40 14.57 5.58 -9.50
N TRP A 41 14.95 4.76 -10.47
CA TRP A 41 16.24 4.85 -11.15
C TRP A 41 16.08 4.36 -12.59
N SER A 42 17.07 4.65 -13.41
CA SER A 42 17.11 4.20 -14.79
C SER A 42 18.50 3.71 -15.17
N THR A 43 18.54 2.85 -16.18
CA THR A 43 19.74 2.36 -16.83
C THR A 43 19.71 2.80 -18.28
N ALA A 44 20.88 3.18 -18.82
CA ALA A 44 21.01 3.43 -20.26
C ALA A 44 21.26 2.13 -21.04
N SER A 45 21.99 1.22 -20.41
CA SER A 45 22.27 -0.15 -20.85
C SER A 45 22.57 -1.03 -19.63
N GLU A 46 22.53 -2.33 -19.81
CA GLU A 46 22.76 -3.34 -18.78
C GLU A 46 23.60 -4.49 -19.35
N SER A 47 24.47 -5.05 -18.50
CA SER A 47 25.32 -6.20 -18.83
C SER A 47 25.24 -7.20 -17.70
N ASP A 48 24.84 -8.43 -18.05
CA ASP A 48 24.63 -9.55 -17.16
C ASP A 48 23.87 -9.17 -15.87
N ASN A 49 22.88 -8.28 -15.98
CA ASN A 49 22.11 -7.82 -14.84
C ASN A 49 20.97 -8.81 -14.53
N PHE A 50 21.06 -9.49 -13.39
CA PHE A 50 19.97 -10.31 -12.88
C PHE A 50 18.84 -9.43 -12.35
N GLY A 51 19.19 -8.34 -11.65
CA GLY A 51 18.20 -7.42 -11.12
C GLY A 51 18.74 -6.44 -10.10
N PHE A 52 17.85 -5.92 -9.29
CA PHE A 52 18.12 -4.86 -8.33
C PHE A 52 17.49 -5.11 -6.98
N ASP A 53 18.23 -4.82 -5.91
CA ASP A 53 17.71 -4.84 -4.54
C ASP A 53 17.73 -3.43 -3.95
N VAL A 54 16.67 -3.06 -3.24
CA VAL A 54 16.54 -1.75 -2.61
C VAL A 54 16.84 -1.87 -1.13
N TYR A 55 17.66 -0.95 -0.63
CA TYR A 55 18.04 -0.85 0.77
C TYR A 55 17.53 0.45 1.38
N ARG A 56 17.21 0.40 2.67
CA ARG A 56 16.71 1.54 3.46
C ARG A 56 17.43 1.65 4.79
N ALA A 57 17.63 2.87 5.25
CA ALA A 57 18.10 3.21 6.59
C ALA A 57 17.36 4.45 7.12
N GLU A 58 17.33 4.62 8.45
CA GLU A 58 16.85 5.83 9.11
C GLU A 58 17.95 6.90 9.29
N ARG A 59 19.20 6.52 9.01
CA ARG A 59 20.37 7.42 9.05
C ARG A 59 21.16 7.26 7.77
N ARG A 60 21.82 8.34 7.34
CA ARG A 60 22.62 8.35 6.11
C ARG A 60 23.78 7.36 6.15
N GLU A 61 24.34 7.11 7.32
CA GLU A 61 25.46 6.19 7.52
C GLU A 61 25.00 4.74 7.74
N GLY A 62 23.68 4.50 7.86
CA GLY A 62 23.10 3.20 8.14
C GLY A 62 22.76 2.96 9.62
N PRO A 63 22.51 1.70 10.02
CA PRO A 63 22.60 0.49 9.19
C PRO A 63 21.53 0.47 8.09
N TYR A 64 21.86 -0.15 6.96
CA TYR A 64 20.94 -0.33 5.84
C TYR A 64 20.39 -1.75 5.81
N GLU A 65 19.08 -1.86 5.63
CA GLU A 65 18.36 -3.12 5.51
C GLU A 65 17.80 -3.28 4.11
N ARG A 66 17.86 -4.50 3.55
CA ARG A 66 17.21 -4.81 2.28
C ARG A 66 15.70 -4.86 2.49
N ILE A 67 14.96 -4.07 1.72
CA ILE A 67 13.50 -4.00 1.81
C ILE A 67 12.78 -4.71 0.66
N THR A 68 13.50 -5.10 -0.38
CA THR A 68 13.02 -6.00 -1.42
C THR A 68 12.99 -7.45 -0.91
N ALA A 69 11.86 -8.14 -1.12
CA ALA A 69 11.74 -9.56 -0.79
C ALA A 69 12.49 -10.44 -1.80
N GLN A 70 12.41 -10.07 -3.07
CA GLN A 70 13.15 -10.65 -4.19
C GLN A 70 13.69 -9.48 -5.05
N PRO A 71 14.81 -9.67 -5.76
CA PRO A 71 15.33 -8.64 -6.65
C PRO A 71 14.31 -8.25 -7.72
N LEU A 72 14.21 -6.95 -8.02
CA LEU A 72 13.47 -6.47 -9.17
C LEU A 72 14.19 -6.94 -10.43
N GLU A 73 13.49 -7.61 -11.33
CA GLU A 73 14.06 -8.21 -12.52
C GLU A 73 14.80 -7.17 -13.38
N GLY A 74 16.05 -7.49 -13.70
CA GLY A 74 16.85 -6.74 -14.64
C GLY A 74 16.54 -7.08 -16.09
N GLY A 75 17.16 -6.35 -17.01
CA GLY A 75 17.12 -6.59 -18.45
C GLY A 75 18.14 -7.60 -18.95
N GLY A 76 18.98 -8.21 -18.10
CA GLY A 76 20.05 -9.10 -18.51
C GLY A 76 21.18 -8.34 -19.19
N THR A 77 21.37 -8.61 -20.48
CA THR A 77 22.33 -7.90 -21.33
C THR A 77 21.58 -7.19 -22.44
N THR A 78 21.55 -5.86 -22.39
CA THR A 78 20.80 -5.02 -23.34
C THR A 78 21.39 -3.62 -23.42
N ASP A 79 21.41 -3.04 -24.63
CA ASP A 79 21.79 -1.65 -24.86
C ASP A 79 20.59 -0.68 -24.85
N LEU A 80 19.40 -1.18 -24.48
CA LEU A 80 18.19 -0.37 -24.42
C LEU A 80 18.01 0.24 -23.02
N PRO A 81 17.57 1.50 -22.92
CA PRO A 81 17.30 2.11 -21.64
C PRO A 81 16.10 1.47 -20.94
N ARG A 82 16.15 1.44 -19.61
CA ARG A 82 15.06 0.94 -18.76
C ARG A 82 14.86 1.83 -17.55
N ASP A 83 13.60 1.96 -17.15
CA ASP A 83 13.19 2.67 -15.95
C ASP A 83 12.63 1.69 -14.92
N TYR A 84 13.01 1.89 -13.66
CA TYR A 84 12.62 1.05 -12.55
C TYR A 84 11.97 1.88 -11.45
N ARG A 85 11.03 1.26 -10.73
CA ARG A 85 10.31 1.86 -9.61
C ARG A 85 10.10 0.85 -8.50
N PHE A 86 10.39 1.26 -7.27
CA PHE A 86 10.07 0.53 -6.06
C PHE A 86 9.23 1.40 -5.11
N VAL A 87 8.20 0.82 -4.51
CA VAL A 87 7.36 1.50 -3.50
C VAL A 87 7.63 0.91 -2.14
N ASP A 88 8.10 1.75 -1.23
CA ASP A 88 8.15 1.43 0.19
C ASP A 88 6.83 1.86 0.84
N GLU A 89 6.01 0.87 1.21
CA GLU A 89 4.71 1.08 1.86
C GLU A 89 4.80 1.03 3.40
N ARG A 90 5.98 0.79 3.95
CA ARG A 90 6.23 0.65 5.38
C ARG A 90 6.90 1.90 5.94
N VAL A 91 6.34 3.06 5.61
CA VAL A 91 6.85 4.39 5.98
C VAL A 91 6.12 4.90 7.22
N GLU A 92 6.89 5.28 8.23
CA GLU A 92 6.34 5.83 9.46
C GLU A 92 6.23 7.37 9.41
N PRO A 93 5.16 7.95 10.00
CA PRO A 93 5.03 9.40 10.09
C PRO A 93 6.21 10.06 10.80
N GLY A 94 6.71 11.17 10.26
CA GLY A 94 7.78 11.96 10.90
C GLY A 94 9.18 11.35 10.80
N VAL A 95 9.36 10.19 10.16
CA VAL A 95 10.66 9.54 10.00
C VAL A 95 11.31 9.92 8.67
N GLU A 96 12.58 10.31 8.71
CA GLU A 96 13.42 10.51 7.53
C GLU A 96 14.04 9.17 7.12
N TYR A 97 14.07 8.90 5.82
CA TYR A 97 14.64 7.66 5.29
C TYR A 97 15.71 7.94 4.25
N PHE A 98 16.66 7.02 4.16
CA PHE A 98 17.72 7.01 3.19
C PHE A 98 17.68 5.70 2.41
N TYR A 99 17.81 5.77 1.09
CA TYR A 99 17.74 4.62 0.21
C TYR A 99 18.97 4.52 -0.68
N TYR A 100 19.34 3.30 -1.05
CA TYR A 100 20.18 3.06 -2.22
C TYR A 100 19.75 1.76 -2.90
N VAL A 101 20.16 1.60 -4.14
CA VAL A 101 19.90 0.40 -4.94
C VAL A 101 21.22 -0.34 -5.17
N GLU A 102 21.21 -1.65 -5.00
CA GLU A 102 22.27 -2.54 -5.49
C GLU A 102 21.83 -3.19 -6.79
N SER A 103 22.76 -3.31 -7.74
CA SER A 103 22.63 -4.25 -8.84
C SER A 103 23.12 -5.63 -8.41
N VAL A 104 22.48 -6.65 -8.97
CA VAL A 104 22.84 -8.06 -8.83
C VAL A 104 23.15 -8.57 -10.24
N SER A 105 24.31 -9.19 -10.43
CA SER A 105 24.66 -9.81 -11.71
C SER A 105 24.10 -11.24 -11.82
N LEU A 106 24.06 -11.80 -13.04
CA LEU A 106 23.72 -13.20 -13.30
C LEU A 106 24.68 -14.19 -12.61
N SER A 107 25.90 -13.75 -12.27
CA SER A 107 26.87 -14.51 -11.47
C SER A 107 26.68 -14.36 -9.95
N GLY A 108 25.68 -13.57 -9.52
CA GLY A 108 25.38 -13.31 -8.11
C GLY A 108 26.23 -12.23 -7.45
N GLU A 109 27.08 -11.53 -8.21
CA GLU A 109 27.85 -10.40 -7.70
C GLU A 109 26.95 -9.20 -7.42
N ARG A 110 27.20 -8.50 -6.32
CA ARG A 110 26.35 -7.40 -5.86
C ARG A 110 27.17 -6.13 -5.74
N ARG A 111 26.65 -5.02 -6.27
CA ARG A 111 27.32 -3.71 -6.21
C ARG A 111 26.32 -2.60 -5.96
N ARG A 112 26.69 -1.62 -5.16
CA ARG A 112 25.90 -0.38 -5.04
C ARG A 112 25.86 0.30 -6.41
N PHE A 113 24.64 0.48 -6.92
CA PHE A 113 24.36 1.05 -8.22
C PHE A 113 24.07 2.56 -8.13
N THR A 114 23.27 2.97 -7.14
CA THR A 114 22.92 4.39 -6.95
C THR A 114 23.72 5.06 -5.82
N PRO A 115 23.85 6.39 -5.83
CA PRO A 115 24.12 7.16 -4.62
C PRO A 115 23.04 6.96 -3.55
N ILE A 116 23.29 7.48 -2.35
CA ILE A 116 22.28 7.53 -1.29
C ILE A 116 21.26 8.61 -1.63
N MET A 117 19.99 8.22 -1.69
CA MET A 117 18.83 9.08 -1.89
C MET A 117 18.17 9.37 -0.56
N ARG A 118 17.84 10.62 -0.30
CA ARG A 118 17.15 11.06 0.92
C ARG A 118 15.66 11.23 0.64
N ALA A 119 14.81 10.67 1.49
CA ALA A 119 13.37 10.90 1.50
C ALA A 119 12.99 11.64 2.78
N ALA A 120 12.43 12.85 2.62
CA ALA A 120 12.02 13.68 3.74
C ALA A 120 10.87 13.02 4.53
N PRO A 121 10.73 13.34 5.83
CA PRO A 121 9.60 12.92 6.64
C PRO A 121 8.25 13.25 6.02
N LYS A 122 7.29 12.33 6.16
CA LYS A 122 5.90 12.50 5.69
C LYS A 122 4.94 12.43 6.87
N TYR A 123 3.76 13.05 6.71
CA TYR A 123 2.73 13.08 7.74
C TYR A 123 1.36 12.75 7.14
N PRO A 124 0.47 12.08 7.89
CA PRO A 124 -0.90 11.88 7.45
C PRO A 124 -1.59 13.20 7.11
N GLY A 125 -2.21 13.28 5.94
CA GLY A 125 -2.98 14.45 5.51
C GLY A 125 -2.15 15.65 5.03
N SER A 126 -0.83 15.56 4.96
CA SER A 126 0.00 16.53 4.24
C SER A 126 0.02 16.16 2.75
N ASN A 127 -0.92 16.69 1.97
CA ASN A 127 -0.86 16.65 0.50
C ASN A 127 -0.49 18.02 -0.03
#